data_AF-A0A9D8JHS1-F1
#
_entry.id   AF-A0A9D8JHS1-F1
#
_cell.length_a   1.000
_cell.length_b   1.000
_cell.length_c   1.000
_cell.angle_alpha   90.00
_cell.angle_beta   90.00
_cell.angle_gamma   90.00
#
_symmetry.space_group_name_H-M   'P 1'
#
loop_
_entity.id
_entity.type
_entity.pdbx_description
1 polymer ?
#
loop_
_entity_poly.entity_id
_entity_poly.type
_entity_poly.pdbx_seq_one_letter_code
_entity_poly.pdbx_strand_id
1 'polypeptide(L)'
;MVRTLYHAAILFLAGIATTGMAQFNAGMFVRAPKSLVGDDATGRNYSDGSYGITCHDYLNNAIYYGSTGDGVYWIKPGSMLIKVYCDMSTDGGGWTVIFKHTSGVANDPYVLWDTTTTTNTAAANKATRETQDYVSRYLVDSYVSNFTQARLEIFLSGSMKAYVKLNASGATKYTWVDRSRVLASSYTDITSAAANFFSLDGHAYYTRRIFLSSIYGGCAGDTLWTVSMGPVNDTCGAGWHTYGAYQIGFCDSTTACLAASTTFKEADTMVITMR
;
A
#
# COMPACT_ATOMS: atom_id res chain seq x y z
N MET A 1 57.44 62.80 26.22
CA MET A 1 56.00 62.83 25.90
C MET A 1 55.35 61.64 26.63
N VAL A 2 54.86 61.76 27.87
CA VAL A 2 53.55 62.34 28.27
C VAL A 2 52.43 61.65 27.48
N ARG A 3 51.79 60.56 27.97
CA ARG A 3 50.56 60.48 28.83
C ARG A 3 50.13 58.99 28.76
N THR A 4 49.45 58.30 29.67
CA THR A 4 49.01 58.48 31.06
C THR A 4 48.54 57.09 31.54
N LEU A 5 48.93 56.72 32.76
CA LEU A 5 48.45 55.59 33.55
C LEU A 5 47.00 55.81 34.03
N TYR A 6 46.20 54.74 34.13
CA TYR A 6 45.30 54.58 35.28
C TYR A 6 45.39 53.14 35.81
N HIS A 7 45.77 53.07 37.08
CA HIS A 7 45.81 51.90 37.94
C HIS A 7 44.40 51.50 38.38
N ALA A 8 44.16 50.21 38.58
CA ALA A 8 43.50 49.74 39.80
C ALA A 8 43.81 48.25 40.03
N ALA A 9 44.48 47.99 41.14
CA ALA A 9 44.75 46.67 41.67
C ALA A 9 43.50 46.05 42.32
N ILE A 10 43.33 44.75 42.05
CA ILE A 10 42.99 43.66 42.97
C ILE A 10 42.40 44.07 44.34
N LEU A 11 41.16 43.63 44.61
CA LEU A 11 40.80 43.07 45.91
C LEU A 11 39.76 41.95 45.76
N PHE A 12 40.05 40.83 46.41
CA PHE A 12 39.28 39.58 46.45
C PHE A 12 37.92 39.74 47.15
N LEU A 13 36.88 39.11 46.61
CA LEU A 13 35.80 38.49 47.38
C LEU A 13 35.41 37.17 46.71
N ALA A 14 35.55 36.08 47.46
CA ALA A 14 35.16 34.74 47.08
C ALA A 14 33.63 34.57 47.17
N GLY A 15 33.04 33.76 46.28
CA GLY A 15 31.80 33.06 46.61
C GLY A 15 30.75 32.88 45.50
N ILE A 16 30.71 31.64 45.00
CA ILE A 16 29.50 30.85 44.66
C ILE A 16 28.77 31.18 43.33
N ALA A 17 28.75 30.16 42.47
CA ALA A 17 28.01 30.08 41.23
C ALA A 17 26.50 30.25 41.43
N THR A 18 25.86 31.09 40.61
CA THR A 18 24.50 30.84 40.13
C THR A 18 24.40 31.24 38.66
N THR A 19 23.75 30.36 37.92
CA THR A 19 23.50 30.37 36.48
C THR A 19 22.65 31.57 36.05
N GLY A 20 23.21 32.43 35.20
CA GLY A 20 22.43 33.39 34.42
C GLY A 20 21.69 32.66 33.30
N MET A 21 20.40 32.47 33.50
CA MET A 21 19.47 31.78 32.60
C MET A 21 19.41 32.45 31.23
N ALA A 22 19.59 31.66 30.16
CA ALA A 22 19.12 32.06 28.84
C ALA A 22 17.59 32.16 28.89
N GLN A 23 17.04 33.33 28.61
CA GLN A 23 15.60 33.55 28.46
C GLN A 23 15.13 32.78 27.21
N PHE A 24 14.55 31.59 27.42
CA PHE A 24 13.67 30.96 26.44
C PHE A 24 12.33 31.70 26.47
N ASN A 25 11.89 32.22 25.33
CA ASN A 25 10.58 32.86 25.20
C ASN A 25 9.49 31.89 25.66
N ALA A 26 8.66 32.28 26.63
CA ALA A 26 7.58 31.50 27.24
C ALA A 26 6.35 31.33 26.31
N GLY A 27 6.59 31.01 25.04
CA GLY A 27 5.58 30.73 24.02
C GLY A 27 6.04 29.76 22.93
N MET A 28 7.28 29.25 22.99
CA MET A 28 7.74 28.20 22.09
C MET A 28 7.29 26.83 22.63
N PHE A 29 6.11 26.37 22.21
CA PHE A 29 5.70 24.98 22.42
C PHE A 29 6.61 24.09 21.58
N VAL A 30 7.69 23.57 22.19
CA VAL A 30 8.37 22.39 21.63
C VAL A 30 7.35 21.26 21.69
N ARG A 31 6.77 20.89 20.55
CA ARG A 31 5.86 19.74 20.49
C ARG A 31 6.64 18.53 20.99
N ALA A 32 6.12 17.85 22.00
CA ALA A 32 6.73 16.63 22.51
C ALA A 32 6.91 15.64 21.35
N PRO A 33 8.06 14.97 21.26
CA PRO A 33 8.30 14.01 20.20
C PRO A 33 7.26 12.88 20.34
N LYS A 34 6.72 12.42 19.21
CA LYS A 34 5.67 11.39 19.17
C LYS A 34 6.32 10.02 19.02
N SER A 35 5.78 9.02 19.71
CA SER A 35 6.12 7.61 19.48
C SER A 35 4.88 6.84 19.02
N LEU A 36 5.07 5.60 18.59
CA LEU A 36 3.96 4.68 18.32
C LEU A 36 3.68 3.90 19.60
N VAL A 37 2.39 3.79 19.93
CA VAL A 37 1.88 2.91 21.00
C VAL A 37 0.98 1.84 20.39
N GLY A 38 0.85 0.71 21.07
CA GLY A 38 0.07 -0.45 20.60
C GLY A 38 0.91 -1.45 19.81
N ASP A 39 0.23 -2.45 19.25
CA ASP A 39 0.81 -3.60 18.55
C ASP A 39 -0.11 -4.07 17.41
N ASP A 40 0.17 -5.22 16.80
CA ASP A 40 -0.65 -5.76 15.71
C ASP A 40 -2.05 -6.21 16.15
N ALA A 41 -2.25 -6.55 17.43
CA ALA A 41 -3.55 -6.94 17.95
C ALA A 41 -4.42 -5.70 18.24
N THR A 42 -3.84 -4.73 18.94
CA THR A 42 -4.52 -3.51 19.40
C THR A 42 -4.60 -2.43 18.32
N GLY A 43 -3.69 -2.47 17.34
CA GLY A 43 -3.48 -1.44 16.33
C GLY A 43 -2.61 -0.31 16.87
N ARG A 44 -1.62 0.11 16.08
CA ARG A 44 -0.70 1.20 16.45
C ARG A 44 -1.28 2.59 16.19
N ASN A 45 -0.97 3.56 17.04
CA ASN A 45 -1.28 4.98 16.84
C ASN A 45 -0.23 5.88 17.52
N TYR A 46 -0.34 7.20 17.33
CA TYR A 46 0.57 8.13 18.00
C TYR A 46 0.34 8.17 19.51
N SER A 47 1.42 8.32 20.28
CA SER A 47 1.41 8.35 21.76
C SER A 47 0.59 9.48 22.37
N ASP A 48 0.30 10.54 21.62
CA ASP A 48 -0.57 11.65 22.04
C ASP A 48 -2.07 11.39 21.77
N GLY A 49 -2.42 10.19 21.30
CA GLY A 49 -3.79 9.80 20.96
C GLY A 49 -4.27 10.30 19.60
N SER A 50 -3.42 10.97 18.81
CA SER A 50 -3.75 11.35 17.43
C SER A 50 -3.56 10.18 16.46
N TYR A 51 -4.09 10.34 15.23
CA TYR A 51 -4.05 9.33 14.18
C TYR A 51 -3.60 9.95 12.85
N GLY A 52 -2.91 9.16 12.02
CA GLY A 52 -2.71 9.48 10.61
C GLY A 52 -4.02 9.36 9.81
N ILE A 53 -4.13 10.07 8.69
CA ILE A 53 -5.19 9.88 7.68
C ILE A 53 -4.89 8.62 6.87
N THR A 54 -3.61 8.38 6.58
CA THR A 54 -3.08 7.23 5.85
C THR A 54 -1.89 6.61 6.59
N CYS A 55 -1.42 5.45 6.12
CA CYS A 55 -0.16 4.87 6.60
C CYS A 55 1.05 5.77 6.31
N HIS A 56 1.00 6.57 5.24
CA HIS A 56 2.09 7.46 4.85
C HIS A 56 2.32 8.58 5.87
N ASP A 57 1.27 9.03 6.55
CA ASP A 57 1.39 10.08 7.58
C ASP A 57 2.23 9.63 8.77
N TYR A 58 2.22 8.33 9.09
CA TYR A 58 3.06 7.75 10.15
C TYR A 58 4.55 7.71 9.79
N LEU A 59 4.91 7.84 8.51
CA LEU A 59 6.31 7.97 8.08
C LEU A 59 6.76 9.43 7.97
N ASN A 60 5.90 10.33 7.52
CA ASN A 60 6.27 11.72 7.23
C ASN A 60 6.00 12.70 8.38
N ASN A 61 6.02 12.23 9.62
CA ASN A 61 5.84 13.09 10.77
C ASN A 61 7.19 13.52 11.34
N ALA A 62 7.58 14.79 11.12
CA ALA A 62 8.86 15.36 11.55
C ALA A 62 9.11 15.33 13.08
N ILE A 63 8.10 14.94 13.87
CA ILE A 63 8.12 14.90 15.33
C ILE A 63 8.20 13.44 15.83
N TYR A 64 8.10 12.46 14.94
CA TYR A 64 8.19 11.04 15.29
C TYR A 64 9.63 10.59 15.53
N TYR A 65 9.86 9.83 16.60
CA TYR A 65 11.14 9.19 16.91
C TYR A 65 10.91 7.69 17.17
N GLY A 66 11.45 6.83 16.32
CA GLY A 66 11.31 5.38 16.42
C GLY A 66 11.32 4.68 15.06
N SER A 67 11.21 3.34 15.07
CA SER A 67 11.01 2.55 13.86
C SER A 67 9.52 2.42 13.55
N THR A 68 9.11 2.95 12.40
CA THR A 68 7.76 2.70 11.85
C THR A 68 7.80 1.36 11.11
N GLY A 69 7.40 0.28 11.78
CA GLY A 69 7.43 -1.07 11.22
C GLY A 69 6.13 -1.47 10.51
N ASP A 70 6.19 -2.48 9.65
CA ASP A 70 5.00 -3.07 9.05
C ASP A 70 4.05 -3.58 10.13
N GLY A 71 2.74 -3.49 9.90
CA GLY A 71 1.76 -4.01 10.84
C GLY A 71 0.43 -3.28 10.84
N VAL A 72 -0.36 -3.51 11.87
CA VAL A 72 -1.70 -2.92 12.01
C VAL A 72 -1.62 -1.53 12.65
N TYR A 73 -2.29 -0.56 12.04
CA TYR A 73 -2.38 0.82 12.51
C TYR A 73 -3.83 1.30 12.50
N TRP A 74 -4.11 2.22 13.41
CA TRP A 74 -5.32 3.04 13.37
C TRP A 74 -5.11 4.24 12.46
N ILE A 75 -6.02 4.46 11.53
CA ILE A 75 -6.08 5.66 10.70
C ILE A 75 -7.46 6.30 10.78
N LYS A 76 -7.51 7.61 10.55
CA LYS A 76 -8.73 8.40 10.58
C LYS A 76 -8.84 9.26 9.31
N PRO A 77 -9.20 8.67 8.16
CA PRO A 77 -9.27 9.39 6.88
C PRO A 77 -10.44 10.38 6.80
N GLY A 78 -11.46 10.19 7.64
CA GLY A 78 -12.61 11.07 7.75
C GLY A 78 -13.13 11.10 9.18
N SER A 79 -14.44 10.94 9.38
CA SER A 79 -15.04 10.94 10.71
C SER A 79 -14.80 9.64 11.49
N MET A 80 -14.67 8.50 10.78
CA MET A 80 -14.50 7.18 11.38
C MET A 80 -13.04 6.80 11.56
N LEU A 81 -12.76 6.15 12.69
CA LEU A 81 -11.48 5.54 13.00
C LEU A 81 -11.50 4.07 12.52
N ILE A 82 -10.48 3.65 11.77
CA ILE A 82 -10.43 2.31 11.16
C ILE A 82 -9.04 1.67 11.32
N LYS A 83 -8.99 0.34 11.42
CA LYS A 83 -7.73 -0.41 11.38
C LYS A 83 -7.38 -0.80 9.96
N VAL A 84 -6.12 -0.61 9.60
CA VAL A 84 -5.54 -1.05 8.32
C VAL A 84 -4.20 -1.70 8.58
N TYR A 85 -3.76 -2.52 7.64
CA TYR A 85 -2.37 -2.94 7.59
C TYR A 85 -1.57 -1.90 6.83
N CYS A 86 -0.49 -1.45 7.45
CA CYS A 86 0.50 -0.57 6.85
C CYS A 86 1.74 -1.35 6.50
N ASP A 87 2.16 -1.24 5.24
CA ASP A 87 3.47 -1.65 4.78
C ASP A 87 4.38 -0.42 4.77
N MET A 88 5.29 -0.40 5.73
CA MET A 88 6.22 0.66 6.05
C MET A 88 7.63 0.38 5.51
N SER A 89 7.84 -0.78 4.91
CA SER A 89 9.16 -1.27 4.48
C SER A 89 9.33 -1.26 2.97
N THR A 90 8.28 -1.56 2.21
CA THR A 90 8.39 -1.77 0.75
C THR A 90 8.39 -0.43 0.01
N ASP A 91 9.34 -0.20 -0.91
CA ASP A 91 9.37 0.97 -1.81
C ASP A 91 9.23 2.32 -1.06
N GLY A 92 9.95 2.46 0.06
CA GLY A 92 9.91 3.64 0.92
C GLY A 92 8.73 3.70 1.90
N GLY A 93 7.88 2.67 1.92
CA GLY A 93 6.83 2.48 2.93
C GLY A 93 5.64 3.44 2.83
N GLY A 94 4.77 3.37 3.84
CA GLY A 94 3.60 4.23 3.97
C GLY A 94 2.41 3.73 3.16
N TRP A 95 2.46 2.48 2.71
CA TRP A 95 1.43 1.86 1.89
C TRP A 95 0.28 1.38 2.77
N THR A 96 -0.92 1.87 2.51
CA THR A 96 -2.16 1.40 3.14
C THR A 96 -2.75 0.26 2.32
N VAL A 97 -2.94 -0.92 2.93
CA VAL A 97 -3.72 -2.01 2.30
C VAL A 97 -5.19 -1.62 2.30
N ILE A 98 -5.78 -1.51 1.10
CA ILE A 98 -7.19 -1.12 0.94
C ILE A 98 -8.08 -2.25 0.43
N PHE A 99 -7.48 -3.23 -0.25
CA PHE A 99 -8.16 -4.38 -0.81
C PHE A 99 -7.20 -5.57 -0.88
N LYS A 100 -7.69 -6.77 -0.55
CA LYS A 100 -6.99 -8.03 -0.81
C LYS A 100 -7.97 -9.03 -1.37
N HIS A 101 -7.67 -9.52 -2.56
CA HIS A 101 -8.33 -10.67 -3.14
C HIS A 101 -7.54 -11.93 -2.83
N THR A 102 -8.24 -12.99 -2.39
CA THR A 102 -7.61 -14.27 -2.04
C THR A 102 -7.98 -15.35 -3.06
N SER A 103 -6.97 -16.07 -3.57
CA SER A 103 -7.22 -17.13 -4.55
C SER A 103 -8.06 -18.26 -3.93
N GLY A 104 -9.07 -18.73 -4.64
CA GLY A 104 -10.01 -19.77 -4.23
C GLY A 104 -11.24 -19.29 -3.48
N VAL A 105 -11.48 -17.98 -3.38
CA VAL A 105 -12.74 -17.43 -2.84
C VAL A 105 -13.78 -17.24 -3.95
N ALA A 106 -15.07 -17.35 -3.61
CA ALA A 106 -16.15 -17.36 -4.61
C ALA A 106 -16.52 -15.95 -5.12
N ASN A 107 -16.10 -14.89 -4.43
CA ASN A 107 -16.54 -13.53 -4.76
C ASN A 107 -15.86 -13.01 -6.04
N ASP A 108 -16.62 -12.33 -6.89
CA ASP A 108 -16.07 -11.56 -8.00
C ASP A 108 -15.26 -10.37 -7.45
N PRO A 109 -13.94 -10.29 -7.71
CA PRO A 109 -13.09 -9.27 -7.12
C PRO A 109 -13.39 -7.87 -7.66
N TYR A 110 -13.95 -7.72 -8.86
CA TYR A 110 -14.38 -6.42 -9.37
C TYR A 110 -15.68 -5.96 -8.69
N VAL A 111 -16.63 -6.87 -8.47
CA VAL A 111 -17.85 -6.55 -7.70
C VAL A 111 -17.51 -6.18 -6.27
N LEU A 112 -16.57 -6.91 -5.64
CA LEU A 112 -16.07 -6.54 -4.32
C LEU A 112 -15.31 -5.22 -4.33
N TRP A 113 -14.52 -4.93 -5.36
CA TRP A 113 -13.89 -3.62 -5.50
C TRP A 113 -14.96 -2.52 -5.57
N ASP A 114 -16.05 -2.74 -6.30
CA ASP A 114 -17.11 -1.77 -6.50
C ASP A 114 -18.10 -1.65 -5.31
N THR A 115 -17.98 -2.51 -4.31
CA THR A 115 -18.94 -2.58 -3.19
C THR A 115 -19.02 -1.29 -2.34
N THR A 116 -20.14 -1.17 -1.61
CA THR A 116 -20.39 -0.16 -0.58
C THR A 116 -20.32 -0.74 0.84
N THR A 117 -19.87 -1.98 1.01
CA THR A 117 -19.76 -2.65 2.32
C THR A 117 -18.38 -3.21 2.56
N THR A 118 -17.88 -3.12 3.78
CA THR A 118 -16.60 -3.73 4.15
C THR A 118 -16.73 -5.25 4.28
N THR A 119 -15.67 -5.97 3.92
CA THR A 119 -15.52 -7.43 4.10
C THR A 119 -14.28 -7.68 4.93
N ASN A 120 -14.36 -8.63 5.88
CA ASN A 120 -13.27 -8.99 6.79
C ASN A 120 -12.63 -7.73 7.43
N THR A 121 -13.28 -7.15 8.43
CA THR A 121 -12.82 -5.87 9.02
C THR A 121 -11.54 -5.97 9.84
N ALA A 122 -10.96 -7.17 9.99
CA ALA A 122 -9.62 -7.31 10.55
C ALA A 122 -8.59 -6.74 9.57
N ALA A 123 -7.57 -6.06 10.08
CA ALA A 123 -6.50 -5.56 9.23
C ALA A 123 -5.78 -6.74 8.57
N ALA A 124 -5.93 -6.86 7.25
CA ALA A 124 -5.36 -7.95 6.48
C ALA A 124 -3.87 -7.73 6.25
N ASN A 125 -3.05 -8.72 6.59
CA ASN A 125 -1.69 -8.76 6.07
C ASN A 125 -1.71 -8.94 4.55
N LYS A 126 -0.58 -8.65 3.89
CA LYS A 126 -0.49 -8.74 2.43
C LYS A 126 -0.40 -10.18 1.92
N ALA A 127 0.51 -10.97 2.47
CA ALA A 127 0.99 -12.18 1.83
C ALA A 127 0.28 -13.48 2.24
N THR A 128 -0.47 -13.49 3.35
CA THR A 128 -1.13 -14.71 3.83
C THR A 128 -2.40 -14.97 3.06
N ARG A 129 -2.50 -16.19 2.53
CA ARG A 129 -3.74 -16.74 1.99
C ARG A 129 -4.77 -16.92 3.09
N GLU A 130 -5.88 -16.21 2.99
CA GLU A 130 -7.01 -16.30 3.91
C GLU A 130 -8.19 -17.08 3.31
N THR A 131 -9.30 -17.20 4.04
CA THR A 131 -10.53 -17.83 3.54
C THR A 131 -11.54 -16.80 3.02
N GLN A 132 -11.22 -15.52 3.12
CA GLN A 132 -12.07 -14.40 2.70
C GLN A 132 -11.23 -13.30 2.04
N ASP A 133 -11.89 -12.46 1.25
CA ASP A 133 -11.33 -11.21 0.77
C ASP A 133 -11.34 -10.15 1.88
N TYR A 134 -10.51 -9.11 1.70
CA TYR A 134 -10.49 -7.93 2.57
C TYR A 134 -10.92 -6.71 1.76
N VAL A 135 -11.90 -5.98 2.28
CA VAL A 135 -12.32 -4.69 1.74
C VAL A 135 -12.29 -3.66 2.87
N SER A 136 -11.31 -2.75 2.81
CA SER A 136 -11.20 -1.67 3.78
C SER A 136 -12.35 -0.68 3.64
N ARG A 137 -12.77 -0.10 4.76
CA ARG A 137 -13.67 1.07 4.77
C ARG A 137 -13.09 2.23 3.96
N TYR A 138 -11.76 2.30 3.85
CA TYR A 138 -11.10 3.29 3.02
C TYR A 138 -11.55 3.23 1.55
N LEU A 139 -11.76 2.03 1.00
CA LEU A 139 -12.27 1.84 -0.35
C LEU A 139 -13.74 2.25 -0.47
N VAL A 140 -14.55 1.85 0.51
CA VAL A 140 -16.01 2.05 0.53
C VAL A 140 -16.39 3.53 0.65
N ASP A 141 -15.69 4.27 1.50
CA ASP A 141 -15.97 5.69 1.73
C ASP A 141 -15.36 6.59 0.63
N SER A 142 -14.88 6.00 -0.48
CA SER A 142 -14.36 6.68 -1.67
C SER A 142 -13.14 7.58 -1.45
N TYR A 143 -12.32 7.29 -0.43
CA TYR A 143 -11.10 8.04 -0.15
C TYR A 143 -9.93 7.73 -1.13
N VAL A 144 -10.17 6.91 -2.15
CA VAL A 144 -9.16 6.54 -3.17
C VAL A 144 -8.51 7.76 -3.82
N SER A 145 -9.27 8.85 -4.01
CA SER A 145 -8.76 10.10 -4.57
C SER A 145 -7.74 10.84 -3.70
N ASN A 146 -7.58 10.44 -2.43
CA ASN A 146 -6.61 11.05 -1.52
C ASN A 146 -5.18 10.55 -1.74
N PHE A 147 -5.00 9.51 -2.56
CA PHE A 147 -3.71 8.89 -2.79
C PHE A 147 -3.05 9.40 -4.07
N THR A 148 -1.72 9.38 -4.07
CA THR A 148 -0.90 9.81 -5.22
C THR A 148 -0.27 8.63 -5.94
N GLN A 149 -0.13 7.50 -5.25
CA GLN A 149 0.43 6.27 -5.80
C GLN A 149 -0.42 5.07 -5.39
N ALA A 150 -0.48 4.09 -6.29
CA ALA A 150 -1.15 2.82 -6.05
C ALA A 150 -0.25 1.67 -6.50
N ARG A 151 -0.44 0.50 -5.88
CA ARG A 151 0.23 -0.73 -6.29
C ARG A 151 -0.76 -1.86 -6.36
N LEU A 152 -0.66 -2.64 -7.43
CA LEU A 152 -1.19 -3.99 -7.52
C LEU A 152 -0.03 -4.94 -7.23
N GLU A 153 -0.17 -5.79 -6.20
CA GLU A 153 0.89 -6.67 -5.70
C GLU A 153 0.40 -8.12 -5.69
N ILE A 154 1.21 -9.06 -6.19
CA ILE A 154 0.89 -10.48 -6.24
C ILE A 154 1.82 -11.25 -5.30
N PHE A 155 1.25 -12.10 -4.44
CA PHE A 155 1.99 -12.89 -3.47
C PHE A 155 1.79 -14.38 -3.70
N LEU A 156 2.88 -15.13 -3.60
CA LEU A 156 2.89 -16.59 -3.60
C LEU A 156 3.88 -17.09 -2.55
N SER A 157 3.43 -18.02 -1.71
CA SER A 157 4.22 -18.60 -0.62
C SER A 157 4.81 -17.54 0.31
N GLY A 158 3.99 -16.55 0.69
CA GLY A 158 4.38 -15.49 1.62
C GLY A 158 5.30 -14.41 1.04
N SER A 159 5.68 -14.49 -0.23
CA SER A 159 6.61 -13.54 -0.88
C SER A 159 5.92 -12.78 -2.02
N MET A 160 6.22 -11.49 -2.15
CA MET A 160 5.78 -10.70 -3.31
C MET A 160 6.52 -11.20 -4.56
N LYS A 161 5.79 -11.65 -5.58
CA LYS A 161 6.34 -12.18 -6.83
C LYS A 161 6.24 -11.21 -7.99
N ALA A 162 5.17 -10.43 -8.05
CA ALA A 162 4.97 -9.43 -9.08
C ALA A 162 4.31 -8.18 -8.51
N TYR A 163 4.55 -7.04 -9.15
CA TYR A 163 3.85 -5.80 -8.82
C TYR A 163 3.76 -4.86 -10.02
N VAL A 164 2.77 -3.97 -9.97
CA VAL A 164 2.66 -2.79 -10.84
C VAL A 164 2.39 -1.59 -9.94
N LYS A 165 3.26 -0.58 -10.00
CA LYS A 165 3.12 0.71 -9.32
C LYS A 165 2.60 1.74 -10.30
N LEU A 166 1.53 2.44 -9.95
CA LEU A 166 0.84 3.39 -10.80
C LEU A 166 0.69 4.76 -10.13
N ASN A 167 0.57 5.80 -10.95
CA ASN A 167 0.23 7.15 -10.54
C ASN A 167 -1.29 7.25 -10.28
N ALA A 168 -1.66 7.39 -9.01
CA ALA A 168 -3.05 7.55 -8.58
C ALA A 168 -3.47 9.03 -8.45
N SER A 169 -2.56 9.99 -8.67
CA SER A 169 -2.88 11.42 -8.58
C SER A 169 -4.01 11.78 -9.57
N GLY A 170 -5.04 12.42 -9.04
CA GLY A 170 -6.25 12.81 -9.77
C GLY A 170 -7.05 11.64 -10.35
N ALA A 171 -6.76 10.39 -9.95
CA ALA A 171 -7.52 9.23 -10.38
C ALA A 171 -8.75 9.00 -9.50
N THR A 172 -9.75 8.35 -10.06
CA THR A 172 -10.89 7.81 -9.32
C THR A 172 -10.65 6.34 -8.98
N LYS A 173 -11.59 5.77 -8.21
CA LYS A 173 -11.71 4.32 -7.96
C LYS A 173 -11.60 3.46 -9.22
N TYR A 174 -11.98 3.99 -10.39
CA TYR A 174 -12.04 3.25 -11.65
C TYR A 174 -10.89 3.54 -12.61
N THR A 175 -10.17 4.65 -12.44
CA THR A 175 -9.25 5.16 -13.47
C THR A 175 -7.77 5.11 -13.08
N TRP A 176 -7.44 4.58 -11.90
CA TRP A 176 -6.05 4.50 -11.45
C TRP A 176 -5.29 3.33 -12.07
N VAL A 177 -5.98 2.23 -12.41
CA VAL A 177 -5.41 1.14 -13.23
C VAL A 177 -5.54 1.53 -14.70
N ASP A 178 -4.50 2.19 -15.20
CA ASP A 178 -4.35 2.52 -16.60
C ASP A 178 -2.88 2.36 -16.98
N ARG A 179 -2.63 1.82 -18.17
CA ARG A 179 -1.28 1.52 -18.64
C ARG A 179 -0.40 2.77 -18.74
N SER A 180 -0.99 3.92 -19.10
CA SER A 180 -0.30 5.21 -19.17
C SER A 180 0.12 5.75 -17.79
N ARG A 181 -0.46 5.21 -16.71
CA ARG A 181 -0.15 5.60 -15.33
C ARG A 181 0.94 4.75 -14.69
N VAL A 182 1.50 3.76 -15.38
CA VAL A 182 2.55 2.90 -14.82
C VAL A 182 3.80 3.72 -14.52
N LEU A 183 4.25 3.68 -13.27
CA LEU A 183 5.48 4.31 -12.78
C LEU A 183 6.63 3.31 -12.67
N ALA A 184 6.33 2.08 -12.24
CA ALA A 184 7.29 0.98 -12.11
C ALA A 184 6.58 -0.38 -12.11
N SER A 185 7.27 -1.46 -12.44
CA SER A 185 6.73 -2.81 -12.35
C SER A 185 7.84 -3.86 -12.26
N SER A 186 7.51 -5.05 -11.75
CA SER A 186 8.34 -6.25 -11.94
C SER A 186 8.39 -6.73 -13.40
N TYR A 187 7.42 -6.32 -14.21
CA TYR A 187 7.33 -6.64 -15.63
C TYR A 187 7.99 -5.54 -16.47
N THR A 188 9.09 -5.89 -17.12
CA THR A 188 9.92 -5.00 -17.94
C THR A 188 9.27 -4.59 -19.26
N ASP A 189 8.31 -5.39 -19.74
CA ASP A 189 7.58 -5.16 -20.99
C ASP A 189 6.20 -4.50 -20.80
N ILE A 190 5.84 -4.15 -19.54
CA ILE A 190 4.47 -3.74 -19.23
C ILE A 190 4.01 -2.48 -19.94
N THR A 191 4.93 -1.60 -20.36
CA THR A 191 4.64 -0.40 -21.16
C THR A 191 5.01 -0.54 -22.63
N SER A 192 5.82 -1.54 -23.01
CA SER A 192 6.34 -1.70 -24.37
C SER A 192 5.65 -2.79 -25.20
N ALA A 193 5.11 -3.84 -24.58
CA ALA A 193 4.36 -4.89 -25.28
C ALA A 193 3.04 -4.36 -25.87
N ALA A 194 2.31 -5.15 -26.65
CA ALA A 194 0.90 -4.85 -26.91
C ALA A 194 0.09 -4.94 -25.59
N ALA A 195 -1.07 -4.29 -25.51
CA ALA A 195 -2.01 -4.50 -24.42
C ALA A 195 -3.44 -4.35 -24.93
N ASN A 196 -4.25 -5.36 -24.66
CA ASN A 196 -5.65 -5.47 -25.06
C ASN A 196 -6.60 -5.31 -23.87
N PHE A 197 -6.18 -5.70 -22.66
CA PHE A 197 -6.87 -5.41 -21.41
C PHE A 197 -5.87 -4.93 -20.36
N PHE A 198 -6.21 -3.85 -19.66
CA PHE A 198 -5.43 -3.31 -18.55
C PHE A 198 -6.36 -2.60 -17.57
N SER A 199 -7.21 -3.37 -16.88
CA SER A 199 -8.24 -2.81 -16.01
C SER A 199 -8.69 -3.77 -14.91
N LEU A 200 -9.33 -3.22 -13.87
CA LEU A 200 -9.92 -4.02 -12.80
C LEU A 200 -11.15 -4.81 -13.26
N ASP A 201 -11.99 -4.22 -14.12
CA ASP A 201 -13.19 -4.87 -14.67
C ASP A 201 -12.83 -6.04 -15.59
N GLY A 202 -11.77 -5.88 -16.38
CA GLY A 202 -11.26 -6.90 -17.29
C GLY A 202 -12.30 -7.30 -18.35
N HIS A 203 -12.52 -8.60 -18.52
CA HIS A 203 -13.47 -9.16 -19.48
C HIS A 203 -14.57 -9.96 -18.76
N ALA A 204 -15.60 -9.23 -18.34
CA ALA A 204 -16.71 -9.73 -17.51
C ALA A 204 -17.38 -11.00 -18.06
N TYR A 205 -17.56 -11.08 -19.39
CA TYR A 205 -18.22 -12.22 -20.04
C TYR A 205 -17.50 -13.56 -19.79
N TYR A 206 -16.17 -13.54 -19.65
CA TYR A 206 -15.37 -14.71 -19.29
C TYR A 206 -14.89 -14.66 -17.83
N THR A 207 -15.50 -13.83 -16.98
CA THR A 207 -15.10 -13.62 -15.57
C THR A 207 -13.60 -13.43 -15.34
N ARG A 208 -12.93 -12.80 -16.30
CA ARG A 208 -11.51 -12.44 -16.18
C ARG A 208 -11.45 -11.04 -15.60
N ARG A 209 -11.26 -10.94 -14.30
CA ARG A 209 -11.16 -9.68 -13.55
C ARG A 209 -9.71 -9.34 -13.28
N ILE A 210 -9.45 -8.08 -12.91
CA ILE A 210 -8.11 -7.54 -12.64
C ILE A 210 -7.13 -8.04 -13.71
N PHE A 211 -7.47 -7.69 -14.95
CA PHE A 211 -6.96 -8.35 -16.13
C PHE A 211 -5.95 -7.45 -16.83
N LEU A 212 -4.68 -7.84 -16.71
CA LEU A 212 -3.55 -7.21 -17.36
C LEU A 212 -3.05 -8.18 -18.43
N SER A 213 -3.46 -7.95 -19.67
CA SER A 213 -3.27 -8.82 -20.83
C SER A 213 -2.50 -8.10 -21.94
N SER A 214 -1.52 -8.78 -22.50
CA SER A 214 -0.71 -8.32 -23.64
C SER A 214 -1.30 -8.76 -24.98
N ILE A 215 -1.71 -10.03 -25.06
CA ILE A 215 -2.32 -10.63 -26.27
C ILE A 215 -3.57 -11.42 -25.86
N TYR A 216 -4.69 -11.18 -26.55
CA TYR A 216 -5.90 -12.00 -26.48
C TYR A 216 -5.93 -13.03 -27.62
N GLY A 217 -5.19 -14.12 -27.48
CA GLY A 217 -5.13 -15.17 -28.49
C GLY A 217 -6.19 -16.26 -28.32
N GLY A 218 -7.00 -16.18 -27.25
CA GLY A 218 -7.74 -17.31 -26.71
C GLY A 218 -6.81 -18.20 -25.89
N CYS A 219 -7.36 -19.22 -25.23
CA CYS A 219 -6.70 -20.09 -24.25
C CYS A 219 -5.21 -20.35 -24.48
N ALA A 220 -4.85 -20.95 -25.63
CA ALA A 220 -3.47 -21.33 -25.94
C ALA A 220 -2.57 -20.16 -26.39
N GLY A 221 -3.16 -19.02 -26.75
CA GLY A 221 -2.46 -17.84 -27.24
C GLY A 221 -2.49 -16.63 -26.29
N ASP A 222 -3.19 -16.73 -25.16
CA ASP A 222 -3.30 -15.64 -24.19
C ASP A 222 -1.95 -15.39 -23.53
N THR A 223 -1.41 -14.20 -23.74
CA THR A 223 -0.16 -13.76 -23.12
C THR A 223 -0.50 -12.68 -22.10
N LEU A 224 -0.24 -12.96 -20.83
CA LEU A 224 -0.79 -12.20 -19.70
C LEU A 224 0.33 -11.80 -18.73
N TRP A 225 0.14 -10.68 -18.04
CA TRP A 225 0.90 -10.35 -16.84
C TRP A 225 0.20 -10.93 -15.60
N THR A 226 -1.10 -10.65 -15.44
CA THR A 226 -1.92 -11.19 -14.35
C THR A 226 -3.40 -11.14 -14.67
N VAL A 227 -4.17 -12.03 -14.03
CA VAL A 227 -5.62 -12.15 -14.16
C VAL A 227 -6.20 -12.80 -12.90
N SER A 228 -7.39 -12.39 -12.46
CA SER A 228 -8.24 -13.20 -11.60
C SER A 228 -9.32 -13.87 -12.44
N MET A 229 -9.32 -15.20 -12.49
CA MET A 229 -10.19 -16.02 -13.34
C MET A 229 -11.29 -16.67 -12.50
N GLY A 230 -12.54 -16.29 -12.76
CA GLY A 230 -13.71 -16.82 -12.09
C GLY A 230 -14.25 -18.13 -12.66
N PRO A 231 -15.35 -18.63 -12.07
CA PRO A 231 -16.08 -19.78 -12.59
C PRO A 231 -16.84 -19.40 -13.88
N VAL A 232 -16.28 -19.69 -15.05
CA VAL A 232 -16.96 -19.60 -16.36
C VAL A 232 -16.72 -20.81 -17.26
N ASN A 233 -17.59 -20.90 -18.26
CA ASN A 233 -17.49 -21.62 -19.52
C ASN A 233 -16.37 -21.09 -20.44
N ASP A 234 -15.18 -20.78 -19.91
CA ASP A 234 -14.04 -20.52 -20.78
C ASP A 234 -13.88 -21.75 -21.68
N THR A 235 -14.03 -21.55 -22.99
CA THR A 235 -14.25 -22.66 -23.95
C THR A 235 -12.97 -23.44 -24.21
N CYS A 236 -11.91 -23.10 -23.48
CA CYS A 236 -10.72 -23.90 -23.29
C CYS A 236 -11.14 -25.28 -22.78
N GLY A 237 -11.04 -26.31 -23.63
CA GLY A 237 -11.48 -27.67 -23.31
C GLY A 237 -10.91 -28.23 -22.00
N ALA A 238 -11.50 -29.34 -21.56
CA ALA A 238 -11.18 -30.06 -20.33
C ALA A 238 -9.65 -30.18 -20.09
N GLY A 239 -9.12 -29.36 -19.19
CA GLY A 239 -7.68 -29.24 -18.92
C GLY A 239 -7.24 -27.81 -18.65
N TRP A 240 -7.99 -26.82 -19.14
CA TRP A 240 -7.81 -25.42 -18.78
C TRP A 240 -8.75 -25.06 -17.63
N HIS A 241 -8.18 -25.01 -16.42
CA HIS A 241 -8.62 -24.18 -15.30
C HIS A 241 -10.15 -24.03 -15.13
N THR A 242 -10.86 -25.15 -14.99
CA THR A 242 -12.27 -25.12 -14.56
C THR A 242 -12.29 -24.92 -13.05
N TYR A 243 -12.47 -23.68 -12.62
CA TYR A 243 -12.49 -23.36 -11.20
C TYR A 243 -13.92 -23.22 -10.67
N GLY A 244 -14.16 -23.72 -9.46
CA GLY A 244 -15.39 -23.44 -8.72
C GLY A 244 -15.40 -22.07 -8.01
N ALA A 245 -14.30 -21.32 -8.10
CA ALA A 245 -14.04 -20.07 -7.39
C ALA A 245 -12.98 -19.24 -8.15
N TYR A 246 -12.82 -17.97 -7.81
CA TYR A 246 -11.83 -17.11 -8.48
C TYR A 246 -10.41 -17.55 -8.14
N GLN A 247 -9.56 -17.75 -9.15
CA GLN A 247 -8.13 -18.01 -8.97
C GLN A 247 -7.28 -16.89 -9.55
N ILE A 248 -6.18 -16.59 -8.88
CA ILE A 248 -5.28 -15.51 -9.25
C ILE A 248 -4.13 -16.10 -10.06
N GLY A 249 -4.12 -15.85 -11.37
CA GLY A 249 -3.04 -16.20 -12.25
C GLY A 249 -2.06 -15.04 -12.45
N PHE A 250 -0.77 -15.33 -12.56
CA PHE A 250 0.23 -14.36 -12.92
C PHE A 250 1.40 -15.00 -13.65
N CYS A 251 2.13 -14.19 -14.41
CA CYS A 251 3.38 -14.63 -14.99
C CYS A 251 4.51 -14.51 -13.97
N ASP A 252 5.13 -15.63 -13.58
CA ASP A 252 6.31 -15.67 -12.69
C ASP A 252 7.60 -15.45 -13.50
N SER A 253 7.65 -14.30 -14.18
CA SER A 253 8.79 -13.84 -14.97
C SER A 253 8.84 -12.31 -15.00
N THR A 254 9.86 -11.75 -15.65
CA THR A 254 9.99 -10.30 -15.85
C THR A 254 9.23 -9.78 -17.07
N THR A 255 8.48 -10.61 -17.78
CA THR A 255 7.65 -10.22 -18.93
C THR A 255 6.28 -10.89 -18.89
N ALA A 256 5.36 -10.51 -19.77
CA ALA A 256 4.15 -11.30 -19.97
C ALA A 256 4.52 -12.71 -20.48
N CYS A 257 3.73 -13.72 -20.14
CA CYS A 257 3.90 -15.07 -20.66
C CYS A 257 2.58 -15.72 -21.04
N LEU A 258 2.68 -16.78 -21.84
CA LEU A 258 1.54 -17.59 -22.23
C LEU A 258 0.89 -18.18 -20.98
N ALA A 259 -0.44 -18.06 -20.87
CA ALA A 259 -1.22 -18.66 -19.80
C ALA A 259 -1.07 -20.19 -19.76
N ALA A 260 -0.72 -20.81 -20.90
CA ALA A 260 -0.49 -22.25 -21.05
C ALA A 260 0.86 -22.71 -20.51
N SER A 261 1.78 -21.77 -20.26
CA SER A 261 3.16 -22.08 -19.96
C SER A 261 3.35 -22.48 -18.50
N THR A 262 4.43 -23.20 -18.22
CA THR A 262 4.83 -23.52 -16.84
C THR A 262 5.30 -22.29 -16.06
N THR A 263 5.56 -21.17 -16.74
CA THR A 263 5.90 -19.86 -16.15
C THR A 263 4.66 -19.15 -15.60
N PHE A 264 3.47 -19.49 -16.10
CA PHE A 264 2.23 -19.00 -15.53
C PHE A 264 1.91 -19.78 -14.25
N LYS A 265 1.68 -19.06 -13.16
CA LYS A 265 1.49 -19.62 -11.81
C LYS A 265 0.19 -19.11 -11.20
N GLU A 266 -0.34 -19.89 -10.27
CA GLU A 266 -1.41 -19.46 -9.38
C GLU A 266 -0.80 -18.82 -8.12
N ALA A 267 -1.27 -17.63 -7.77
CA ALA A 267 -0.87 -16.89 -6.58
C ALA A 267 -1.78 -17.21 -5.39
N ASP A 268 -1.31 -16.88 -4.20
CA ASP A 268 -2.12 -16.98 -2.99
C ASP A 268 -3.07 -15.78 -2.85
N THR A 269 -2.54 -14.57 -3.08
CA THR A 269 -3.26 -13.31 -2.89
C THR A 269 -2.82 -12.24 -3.88
N MET A 270 -3.74 -11.33 -4.15
CA MET A 270 -3.54 -10.10 -4.91
C MET A 270 -3.98 -8.95 -4.01
N VAL A 271 -3.09 -7.98 -3.80
CA VAL A 271 -3.29 -6.90 -2.85
C VAL A 271 -3.22 -5.58 -3.58
N ILE A 272 -4.13 -4.66 -3.25
CA ILE A 272 -4.05 -3.28 -3.67
C ILE A 272 -3.66 -2.43 -2.47
N THR A 273 -2.53 -1.73 -2.61
CA THR A 273 -2.03 -0.78 -1.62
C THR A 273 -1.96 0.62 -2.22
N MET A 274 -2.17 1.65 -1.41
CA MET A 274 -2.14 3.04 -1.87
C MET A 274 -1.48 3.96 -0.85
N ARG A 275 -0.87 5.05 -1.34
CA ARG A 275 -0.25 6.12 -0.53
C ARG A 275 -0.30 7.48 -1.21
#